data_AF-A0A443SNN2-F1
#
_entry.id   AF-A0A443SNN2-F1
#
_cell.length_a   1.000
_cell.length_b   1.000
_cell.length_c   1.000
_cell.angle_alpha   90.00
_cell.angle_beta   90.00
_cell.angle_gamma   90.00
#
_symmetry.space_group_name_H-M   'P 1'
#
loop_
_entity.id
_entity.type
_entity.pdbx_description
1 polymer ?
#
loop_
_entity_poly.entity_id
_entity_poly.type
_entity_poly.pdbx_seq_one_letter_code
_entity_poly.pdbx_strand_id
1 'polypeptide(L)'
;MNEKCTKLMRSVVVIYKVFLNFSTNFKANVIGTENVMLLANKMKSLECYVHVSTAYCNCQHEVIQEALEPLIEDASSLLDKFKSLSGDQLEIEALKYFDGRPNNYVFTKAIAEHVVNLYRGNIPTVIARPAIVSPAYSEPADGFVDNLDGPLALSLVFGLGILQIIDWDFDHHVEFTPVDTLANSLPREMKIYNVTVSTLNQIPENYDLLKRGLGIYLKAPSIMMLRPPILPPLKSNVSPFEYKIKRFYYHTMFAYFIDLLLFVCGQKRIECNLLLFVTQIVVLQKQNEPNRG
;
A
#
# COMPACT_ATOMS: atom_id res chain seq x y z
N MET A 1 2.46 -40.89 -22.16
CA MET A 1 2.80 -39.47 -22.01
C MET A 1 1.50 -38.77 -21.63
N ASN A 2 1.31 -38.44 -20.34
CA ASN A 2 -0.02 -38.12 -19.78
C ASN A 2 -0.37 -36.63 -19.93
N GLU A 3 -1.50 -36.39 -20.59
CA GLU A 3 -2.03 -35.12 -21.11
C GLU A 3 -2.75 -34.26 -20.06
N LYS A 4 -2.47 -34.44 -18.75
CA LYS A 4 -3.24 -33.80 -17.65
C LYS A 4 -2.45 -32.83 -16.76
N CYS A 5 -1.21 -32.48 -17.12
CA CYS A 5 -0.38 -31.55 -16.34
C CYS A 5 0.13 -30.33 -17.15
N THR A 6 -0.62 -29.87 -18.15
CA THR A 6 -0.47 -28.51 -18.68
C THR A 6 -1.12 -27.54 -17.69
N LYS A 7 -0.57 -27.46 -16.47
CA LYS A 7 -0.96 -26.48 -15.46
C LYS A 7 -0.74 -25.09 -16.06
N LEU A 8 -1.81 -24.31 -16.18
CA LEU A 8 -1.78 -22.86 -16.34
C LEU A 8 -0.64 -22.31 -15.47
N MET A 9 0.48 -21.87 -16.08
CA MET A 9 1.46 -21.05 -15.36
C MET A 9 0.88 -19.65 -15.27
N ARG A 10 0.04 -19.43 -14.26
CA ARG A 10 -0.33 -18.09 -13.78
C ARG A 10 0.88 -17.54 -13.03
N SER A 11 1.74 -16.80 -13.71
CA SER A 11 2.74 -15.98 -13.02
C SER A 11 2.07 -14.68 -12.60
N VAL A 12 1.33 -14.72 -11.49
CA VAL A 12 0.85 -13.51 -10.82
C VAL A 12 1.88 -13.15 -9.76
N VAL A 13 2.70 -12.14 -10.02
CA VAL A 13 3.65 -11.61 -9.03
C VAL A 13 3.06 -10.33 -8.48
N VAL A 14 2.60 -10.40 -7.23
CA VAL A 14 2.08 -9.23 -6.51
C VAL A 14 3.02 -8.91 -5.37
N ILE A 15 3.54 -7.68 -5.38
CA ILE A 15 4.35 -7.16 -4.27
C ILE A 15 3.74 -5.83 -3.82
N TYR A 16 3.37 -5.76 -2.53
CA TYR A 16 2.82 -4.59 -1.84
C TYR A 16 3.80 -4.16 -0.76
N LYS A 17 4.51 -3.04 -0.95
CA LYS A 17 5.50 -2.56 0.03
C LYS A 17 5.50 -1.02 0.07
N VAL A 18 4.55 -0.44 0.79
CA VAL A 18 4.32 1.03 0.75
C VAL A 18 5.35 1.82 1.56
N PHE A 19 5.93 1.23 2.61
CA PHE A 19 6.81 1.94 3.56
C PHE A 19 8.31 1.74 3.34
N LEU A 20 8.71 1.22 2.18
CA LEU A 20 10.13 1.02 1.87
C LEU A 20 10.72 2.20 1.12
N ASN A 21 12.04 2.30 1.17
CA ASN A 21 12.79 3.27 0.37
C ASN A 21 12.64 2.97 -1.14
N PHE A 22 12.97 3.96 -1.97
CA PHE A 22 12.84 3.83 -3.41
C PHE A 22 13.66 2.66 -3.93
N SER A 23 14.89 2.45 -3.45
CA SER A 23 15.74 1.33 -3.89
C SER A 23 15.06 -0.02 -3.76
N THR A 24 14.41 -0.28 -2.61
CA THR A 24 13.76 -1.57 -2.37
C THR A 24 12.50 -1.72 -3.22
N ASN A 25 11.71 -0.66 -3.34
CA ASN A 25 10.51 -0.68 -4.17
C ASN A 25 10.81 -0.76 -5.68
N PHE A 26 11.88 -0.11 -6.13
CA PHE A 26 12.37 -0.21 -7.49
C PHE A 26 12.84 -1.64 -7.80
N LYS A 27 13.62 -2.25 -6.90
CA LYS A 27 14.02 -3.67 -7.03
C LYS A 27 12.82 -4.61 -7.10
N ALA A 28 11.85 -4.43 -6.21
CA ALA A 28 10.70 -5.31 -6.12
C ALA A 28 9.72 -5.13 -7.29
N ASN A 29 9.28 -3.89 -7.52
CA ASN A 29 8.21 -3.59 -8.47
C ASN A 29 8.71 -3.44 -9.90
N VAL A 30 9.91 -2.92 -10.11
CA VAL A 30 10.42 -2.62 -11.46
C VAL A 30 11.36 -3.72 -11.95
N ILE A 31 12.48 -3.95 -11.27
CA ILE A 31 13.46 -4.99 -11.66
C ILE A 31 12.82 -6.39 -11.56
N GLY A 32 12.02 -6.64 -10.52
CA GLY A 32 11.25 -7.87 -10.40
C GLY A 32 10.33 -8.09 -11.60
N THR A 33 9.60 -7.06 -12.01
CA THR A 33 8.72 -7.12 -13.18
C THR A 33 9.50 -7.38 -14.47
N GLU A 34 10.60 -6.66 -14.71
CA GLU A 34 11.48 -6.89 -15.85
C GLU A 34 11.94 -8.36 -15.93
N ASN A 35 12.45 -8.90 -14.81
CA ASN A 35 12.91 -10.28 -14.76
C ASN A 35 11.80 -11.29 -15.06
N VAL A 36 10.59 -11.06 -14.53
CA VAL A 36 9.43 -11.92 -14.79
C VAL A 36 9.00 -11.81 -16.25
N MET A 37 9.04 -10.62 -16.84
CA MET A 37 8.73 -10.42 -18.27
C MET A 37 9.77 -11.11 -19.17
N LEU A 38 11.06 -11.02 -18.85
CA LEU A 38 12.11 -11.73 -19.56
C LEU A 38 11.95 -13.25 -19.46
N LEU A 39 11.48 -13.76 -18.33
CA LEU A 39 11.13 -15.17 -18.16
C LEU A 39 9.87 -15.54 -18.96
N ALA A 40 8.83 -14.72 -18.89
CA ALA A 40 7.56 -14.92 -19.60
C ALA A 40 7.76 -15.03 -21.11
N ASN A 41 8.65 -14.21 -21.69
CA ASN A 41 9.04 -14.30 -23.10
C ASN A 41 9.70 -15.62 -23.51
N LYS A 42 10.24 -16.39 -22.55
CA LYS A 42 10.82 -17.72 -22.81
C LYS A 42 9.80 -18.84 -22.67
N MET A 43 8.60 -18.56 -22.17
CA MET A 43 7.54 -19.55 -21.96
C MET A 43 6.74 -19.80 -23.24
N LYS A 44 6.86 -20.99 -23.83
CA LYS A 44 6.21 -21.35 -25.10
C LYS A 44 4.69 -21.50 -25.04
N SER A 45 4.15 -21.73 -23.84
CA SER A 45 2.72 -22.02 -23.61
C SER A 45 2.10 -21.04 -22.63
N LEU A 46 2.62 -19.80 -22.57
CA LEU A 46 2.03 -18.74 -21.75
C LEU A 46 0.80 -18.18 -22.47
N GLU A 47 -0.37 -18.38 -21.85
CA GLU A 47 -1.64 -17.87 -22.40
C GLU A 47 -1.80 -16.37 -22.18
N CYS A 48 -1.43 -15.90 -20.99
CA CYS A 48 -1.56 -14.50 -20.61
C CYS A 48 -0.61 -14.15 -19.46
N TYR A 49 -0.09 -12.93 -19.48
CA TYR A 49 0.59 -12.29 -18.37
C TYR A 49 -0.32 -11.26 -17.70
N VAL A 50 -0.54 -11.40 -16.38
CA VAL A 50 -1.33 -10.44 -15.60
C VAL A 50 -0.41 -9.70 -14.65
N HIS A 51 -0.23 -8.41 -14.88
CA HIS A 51 0.47 -7.50 -13.99
C HIS A 51 -0.50 -6.88 -13.00
N VAL A 52 -0.21 -6.99 -11.70
CA VAL A 52 -1.00 -6.32 -10.65
C VAL A 52 -0.29 -5.04 -10.22
N SER A 53 -0.85 -3.92 -10.68
CA SER A 53 -0.44 -2.57 -10.36
C SER A 53 -1.30 -2.02 -9.19
N THR A 54 -1.73 -0.76 -9.27
CA THR A 54 -2.63 -0.12 -8.31
C THR A 54 -3.36 1.04 -8.99
N ALA A 55 -4.61 1.30 -8.59
CA ALA A 55 -5.39 2.45 -9.08
C ALA A 55 -4.68 3.78 -8.75
N TYR A 56 -3.85 3.80 -7.71
CA TYR A 56 -3.14 5.01 -7.27
C TYR A 56 -1.86 5.31 -8.06
N CYS A 57 -1.47 4.50 -9.05
CA CYS A 57 -0.24 4.74 -9.80
C CYS A 57 -0.26 6.06 -10.59
N ASN A 58 -1.46 6.60 -10.85
CA ASN A 58 -1.69 7.85 -11.58
C ASN A 58 -2.54 8.85 -10.78
N CYS A 59 -2.44 8.82 -9.44
CA CYS A 59 -3.26 9.63 -8.52
C CYS A 59 -2.97 11.15 -8.55
N GLN A 60 -1.99 11.60 -9.34
CA GLN A 60 -1.80 13.02 -9.64
C GLN A 60 -2.90 13.59 -10.56
N HIS A 61 -3.69 12.72 -11.21
CA HIS A 61 -4.82 13.11 -12.05
C HIS A 61 -6.15 12.93 -11.31
N GLU A 62 -7.11 13.82 -11.61
CA GLU A 62 -8.47 13.74 -11.05
C GLU A 62 -9.25 12.54 -11.61
N VAL A 63 -9.05 12.23 -12.90
CA VAL A 63 -9.67 11.08 -13.58
C VAL A 63 -8.58 10.15 -14.09
N ILE A 64 -8.54 8.93 -13.57
CA ILE A 64 -7.56 7.91 -13.95
C ILE A 64 -8.13 7.07 -15.10
N GLN A 65 -7.59 7.27 -16.30
CA GLN A 65 -8.00 6.50 -17.48
C GLN A 65 -7.44 5.07 -17.45
N GLU A 66 -8.15 4.15 -18.11
CA GLU A 66 -7.68 2.78 -18.39
C GLU A 66 -6.68 2.75 -19.56
N ALA A 67 -5.70 3.65 -19.49
CA ALA A 67 -4.64 3.83 -20.46
C ALA A 67 -3.28 3.88 -19.76
N LEU A 68 -2.21 3.66 -20.53
CA LEU A 68 -0.86 3.79 -20.03
C LEU A 68 -0.48 5.27 -20.05
N GLU A 69 -0.50 5.91 -18.88
CA GLU A 69 -0.17 7.33 -18.74
C GLU A 69 1.33 7.56 -18.94
N PRO A 70 1.74 8.54 -19.74
CA PRO A 70 3.16 8.86 -19.95
C PRO A 70 3.91 9.14 -18.64
N LEU A 71 5.18 8.73 -18.58
CA LEU A 71 6.13 9.15 -17.55
C LEU A 71 6.86 10.43 -18.01
N ILE A 72 7.51 11.15 -17.07
CA ILE A 72 8.37 12.30 -17.39
C ILE A 72 9.49 11.92 -18.38
N GLU A 73 10.06 10.72 -18.24
CA GLU A 73 11.08 10.16 -19.12
C GLU A 73 10.69 8.74 -19.53
N ASP A 74 11.21 8.29 -20.68
CA ASP A 74 10.96 6.94 -21.17
C ASP A 74 11.42 5.87 -20.16
N ALA A 75 10.61 4.83 -19.99
CA ALA A 75 10.89 3.79 -19.00
C ALA A 75 12.21 3.06 -19.22
N SER A 76 12.68 2.92 -20.47
CA SER A 76 13.99 2.35 -20.78
C SER A 76 15.13 3.19 -20.18
N SER A 77 15.04 4.52 -20.34
CA SER A 77 16.03 5.48 -19.83
C SER A 77 16.00 5.55 -18.30
N LEU A 78 14.80 5.54 -17.69
CA LEU A 78 14.65 5.49 -16.23
C LEU A 78 15.22 4.18 -15.65
N LEU A 79 15.00 3.06 -16.33
CA LEU A 79 15.49 1.75 -15.90
C LEU A 79 17.02 1.71 -15.88
N ASP A 80 17.66 2.14 -16.97
CA ASP A 80 19.13 2.18 -17.06
C ASP A 80 19.72 3.15 -16.04
N LYS A 81 19.14 4.36 -15.92
CA LYS A 81 19.54 5.37 -14.95
C LYS A 81 19.50 4.83 -13.52
N PHE A 82 18.35 4.34 -13.06
CA PHE A 82 18.19 3.90 -11.68
C PHE A 82 18.94 2.59 -11.37
N LYS A 83 19.19 1.73 -12.36
CA LYS A 83 20.09 0.58 -12.18
C LYS A 83 21.55 0.99 -11.99
N SER A 84 21.98 2.10 -12.59
CA SER A 84 23.36 2.59 -12.46
C SER A 84 23.64 3.31 -11.14
N LEU A 85 22.59 3.70 -10.40
CA LEU A 85 22.69 4.43 -9.14
C LEU A 85 22.50 3.50 -7.94
N SER A 86 23.05 3.88 -6.79
CA SER A 86 22.88 3.14 -5.53
C SER A 86 22.97 4.05 -4.31
N GLY A 87 22.51 3.55 -3.17
CA GLY A 87 22.51 4.30 -1.90
C GLY A 87 21.72 5.60 -1.99
N ASP A 88 22.17 6.62 -1.27
CA ASP A 88 21.46 7.91 -1.15
C ASP A 88 21.32 8.64 -2.50
N GLN A 89 22.26 8.44 -3.43
CA GLN A 89 22.18 9.06 -4.76
C GLN A 89 20.94 8.58 -5.52
N LEU A 90 20.62 7.30 -5.44
CA LEU A 90 19.42 6.73 -6.05
C LEU A 90 18.14 7.30 -5.43
N GLU A 91 18.09 7.37 -4.10
CA GLU A 91 16.94 7.90 -3.36
C GLU A 91 16.68 9.37 -3.71
N ILE A 92 17.72 10.19 -3.74
CA ILE A 92 17.63 11.62 -4.07
C ILE A 92 17.26 11.83 -5.54
N GLU A 93 17.87 11.07 -6.45
CA GLU A 93 17.60 11.23 -7.88
C GLU A 93 16.15 10.87 -8.22
N ALA A 94 15.63 9.79 -7.65
CA ALA A 94 14.28 9.31 -7.91
C ALA A 94 13.19 10.35 -7.57
N LEU A 95 13.39 11.18 -6.55
CA LEU A 95 12.43 12.22 -6.13
C LEU A 95 12.11 13.20 -7.25
N LYS A 96 13.05 13.45 -8.17
CA LYS A 96 12.86 14.36 -9.31
C LYS A 96 11.83 13.85 -10.32
N TYR A 97 11.49 12.56 -10.26
CA TYR A 97 10.67 11.86 -11.23
C TYR A 97 9.28 11.48 -10.73
N PHE A 98 8.93 11.80 -9.48
CA PHE A 98 7.65 11.39 -8.91
C PHE A 98 6.46 12.04 -9.63
N ASP A 99 6.64 13.21 -10.25
CA ASP A 99 5.61 13.82 -11.11
C ASP A 99 4.27 14.00 -10.40
N GLY A 100 4.31 14.63 -9.22
CA GLY A 100 3.12 14.82 -8.38
C GLY A 100 2.62 13.57 -7.64
N ARG A 101 3.25 12.41 -7.83
CA ARG A 101 2.88 11.19 -7.10
C ARG A 101 3.32 11.25 -5.63
N PRO A 102 2.46 10.84 -4.68
CA PRO A 102 2.68 11.01 -3.25
C PRO A 102 3.63 9.99 -2.60
N ASN A 103 4.26 9.07 -3.33
CA ASN A 103 5.30 8.22 -2.76
C ASN A 103 6.03 7.41 -3.83
N ASN A 104 7.17 6.85 -3.43
CA ASN A 104 7.97 5.95 -4.28
C ASN A 104 7.21 4.66 -4.68
N TYR A 105 6.25 4.18 -3.88
CA TYR A 105 5.52 2.95 -4.19
C TYR A 105 4.63 3.15 -5.42
N VAL A 106 3.81 4.19 -5.45
CA VAL A 106 2.95 4.48 -6.60
C VAL A 106 3.77 4.81 -7.85
N PHE A 107 4.91 5.50 -7.69
CA PHE A 107 5.80 5.81 -8.80
C PHE A 107 6.48 4.55 -9.37
N THR A 108 6.99 3.67 -8.51
CA THR A 108 7.59 2.41 -8.98
C THR A 108 6.55 1.46 -9.61
N LYS A 109 5.29 1.48 -9.16
CA LYS A 109 4.18 0.79 -9.84
C LYS A 109 3.91 1.38 -11.22
N ALA A 110 3.90 2.71 -11.36
CA ALA A 110 3.77 3.37 -12.66
C ALA A 110 4.91 2.96 -13.62
N ILE A 111 6.17 3.01 -13.17
CA ILE A 111 7.32 2.54 -13.98
C ILE A 111 7.14 1.06 -14.37
N ALA A 112 6.68 0.22 -13.46
CA ALA A 112 6.48 -1.21 -13.72
C ALA A 112 5.48 -1.46 -14.86
N GLU A 113 4.39 -0.69 -14.95
CA GLU A 113 3.43 -0.80 -16.07
C GLU A 113 4.09 -0.51 -17.42
N HIS A 114 4.99 0.47 -17.47
CA HIS A 114 5.75 0.78 -18.68
C HIS A 114 6.79 -0.29 -18.99
N VAL A 115 7.44 -0.87 -17.98
CA VAL A 115 8.32 -2.03 -18.16
C VAL A 115 7.53 -3.21 -18.74
N VAL A 116 6.33 -3.48 -18.24
CA VAL A 116 5.45 -4.50 -18.85
C VAL A 116 5.18 -4.17 -20.31
N ASN A 117 4.81 -2.93 -20.63
CA ASN A 117 4.55 -2.52 -22.01
C ASN A 117 5.80 -2.63 -22.92
N LEU A 118 6.99 -2.33 -22.39
CA LEU A 118 8.26 -2.40 -23.10
C LEU A 118 8.66 -3.85 -23.43
N TYR A 119 8.50 -4.77 -22.46
CA TYR A 119 9.00 -6.14 -22.58
C TYR A 119 7.94 -7.17 -22.99
N ARG A 120 6.64 -6.83 -23.06
CA ARG A 120 5.58 -7.82 -23.38
C ARG A 120 5.69 -8.46 -24.74
N GLY A 121 6.27 -7.79 -25.73
CA GLY A 121 6.30 -8.28 -27.11
C GLY A 121 4.91 -8.69 -27.58
N ASN A 122 4.75 -9.96 -27.93
CA ASN A 122 3.48 -10.54 -28.41
C ASN A 122 2.67 -11.26 -27.31
N ILE A 123 3.11 -11.22 -26.04
CA ILE A 123 2.42 -11.89 -24.95
C ILE A 123 1.10 -11.18 -24.66
N PRO A 124 -0.04 -11.89 -24.66
CA PRO A 124 -1.29 -11.33 -24.18
C PRO A 124 -1.15 -10.82 -22.75
N THR A 125 -1.33 -9.52 -22.56
CA THR A 125 -0.98 -8.87 -21.30
C THR A 125 -2.14 -8.05 -20.76
N VAL A 126 -2.38 -8.20 -19.45
CA VAL A 126 -3.37 -7.46 -18.67
C VAL A 126 -2.66 -6.69 -17.58
N ILE A 127 -3.06 -5.44 -17.37
CA ILE A 127 -2.63 -4.63 -16.22
C ILE A 127 -3.86 -4.38 -15.36
N ALA A 128 -3.94 -5.05 -14.20
CA ALA A 128 -5.01 -4.85 -13.23
C ALA A 128 -4.55 -3.84 -12.16
N ARG A 129 -5.31 -2.77 -11.98
CA ARG A 129 -5.06 -1.68 -11.03
C ARG A 129 -6.10 -1.70 -9.90
N PRO A 130 -5.92 -2.54 -8.86
CA PRO A 130 -6.82 -2.55 -7.71
C PRO A 130 -6.72 -1.26 -6.88
N ALA A 131 -7.79 -0.96 -6.14
CA ALA A 131 -7.75 -0.05 -5.00
C ALA A 131 -6.86 -0.60 -3.86
N ILE A 132 -6.97 -0.09 -2.62
CA ILE A 132 -6.20 -0.64 -1.50
C ILE A 132 -6.63 -2.08 -1.26
N VAL A 133 -5.69 -3.02 -1.32
CA VAL A 133 -6.04 -4.42 -1.07
C VAL A 133 -6.32 -4.61 0.42
N SER A 134 -7.50 -5.11 0.74
CA SER A 134 -7.91 -5.45 2.11
C SER A 134 -7.73 -6.95 2.39
N PRO A 135 -7.76 -7.35 3.67
CA PRO A 135 -7.82 -8.77 4.03
C PRO A 135 -8.93 -9.52 3.29
N ALA A 136 -8.74 -10.83 3.18
CA ALA A 136 -9.68 -11.72 2.52
C ALA A 136 -11.09 -11.57 3.08
N TYR A 137 -12.07 -11.50 2.18
CA TYR A 137 -13.46 -11.55 2.59
C TYR A 137 -13.85 -12.95 3.05
N SER A 138 -13.32 -13.99 2.39
CA SER A 138 -13.72 -15.38 2.60
C SER A 138 -12.60 -16.41 2.42
N GLU A 139 -11.72 -16.26 1.43
CA GLU A 139 -10.70 -17.26 1.10
C GLU A 139 -9.26 -16.75 1.30
N PRO A 140 -8.34 -17.52 1.91
CA PRO A 140 -8.51 -18.86 2.46
C PRO A 140 -9.24 -18.91 3.82
N ALA A 141 -9.43 -17.76 4.46
CA ALA A 141 -10.24 -17.58 5.66
C ALA A 141 -10.64 -16.11 5.81
N ASP A 142 -11.75 -15.83 6.50
CA ASP A 142 -12.20 -14.48 6.81
C ASP A 142 -11.10 -13.67 7.50
N GLY A 143 -10.78 -12.49 6.95
CA GLY A 143 -9.76 -11.60 7.49
C GLY A 143 -8.32 -12.09 7.27
N PHE A 144 -8.10 -13.14 6.46
CA PHE A 144 -6.75 -13.60 6.14
C PHE A 144 -5.95 -12.49 5.45
N VAL A 145 -4.69 -12.37 5.88
CA VAL A 145 -3.71 -11.48 5.27
C VAL A 145 -2.32 -12.08 5.38
N ASP A 146 -1.51 -11.90 4.34
CA ASP A 146 -0.14 -12.39 4.25
C ASP A 146 0.90 -11.38 4.77
N ASN A 147 0.58 -10.08 4.72
CA ASN A 147 1.47 -9.00 5.16
C ASN A 147 0.72 -7.86 5.88
N LEU A 148 1.37 -7.28 6.89
CA LEU A 148 0.86 -6.08 7.56
C LEU A 148 1.52 -4.85 6.95
N ASP A 149 1.05 -4.45 5.76
CA ASP A 149 1.52 -3.27 5.05
C ASP A 149 0.45 -2.18 4.97
N GLY A 150 0.90 -0.93 4.80
CA GLY A 150 0.04 0.22 4.52
C GLY A 150 -1.08 0.46 5.55
N PRO A 151 -2.32 0.74 5.10
CA PRO A 151 -3.48 1.02 5.95
C PRO A 151 -3.87 -0.13 6.91
N LEU A 152 -3.51 -1.36 6.60
CA LEU A 152 -3.84 -2.50 7.46
C LEU A 152 -3.00 -2.51 8.74
N ALA A 153 -1.70 -2.26 8.63
CA ALA A 153 -0.83 -2.09 9.79
C ALA A 153 -1.31 -0.94 10.68
N LEU A 154 -1.74 0.17 10.07
CA LEU A 154 -2.31 1.32 10.75
C LEU A 154 -3.61 0.97 11.50
N SER A 155 -4.48 0.18 10.87
CA SER A 155 -5.74 -0.30 11.47
C SER A 155 -5.48 -1.23 12.65
N LEU A 156 -4.46 -2.09 12.58
CA LEU A 156 -4.05 -2.96 13.67
C LEU A 156 -3.54 -2.16 14.88
N VAL A 157 -2.60 -1.22 14.67
CA VAL A 157 -2.07 -0.41 15.79
C VAL A 157 -3.12 0.52 16.39
N PHE A 158 -4.10 0.95 15.60
CA PHE A 158 -5.29 1.64 16.09
C PHE A 158 -6.14 0.70 16.98
N GLY A 159 -6.47 -0.50 16.48
CA GLY A 159 -7.24 -1.51 17.22
C GLY A 159 -6.57 -2.00 18.51
N LEU A 160 -5.23 -2.03 18.56
CA LEU A 160 -4.46 -2.35 19.77
C LEU A 160 -4.37 -1.19 20.77
N GLY A 161 -4.83 0.02 20.40
CA GLY A 161 -4.77 1.20 21.25
C GLY A 161 -3.39 1.87 21.31
N ILE A 162 -2.45 1.42 20.48
CA ILE A 162 -1.11 2.02 20.32
C ILE A 162 -1.28 3.39 19.65
N LEU A 163 -1.98 3.44 18.52
CA LEU A 163 -2.33 4.67 17.82
C LEU A 163 -3.66 5.20 18.36
N GLN A 164 -3.61 6.36 19.01
CA GLN A 164 -4.79 7.03 19.57
C GLN A 164 -5.32 8.22 18.75
N ILE A 165 -4.43 8.91 18.05
CA ILE A 165 -4.77 10.10 17.28
C ILE A 165 -4.06 10.00 15.94
N ILE A 166 -4.74 10.45 14.90
CA ILE A 166 -4.18 10.57 13.56
C ILE A 166 -4.73 11.86 12.97
N ASP A 167 -3.86 12.58 12.27
CA ASP A 167 -4.25 13.76 11.50
C ASP A 167 -4.63 13.30 10.10
N TRP A 168 -5.86 12.79 9.98
CA TRP A 168 -6.41 12.26 8.73
C TRP A 168 -7.78 12.87 8.48
N ASP A 169 -8.08 13.17 7.22
CA ASP A 169 -9.39 13.62 6.78
C ASP A 169 -10.26 12.41 6.43
N PHE A 170 -11.18 12.05 7.33
CA PHE A 170 -12.07 10.90 7.15
C PHE A 170 -13.32 11.25 6.31
N ASP A 171 -13.44 12.48 5.82
CA ASP A 171 -14.48 12.90 4.87
C ASP A 171 -14.18 12.42 3.44
N HIS A 172 -12.92 12.08 3.16
CA HIS A 172 -12.52 11.58 1.86
C HIS A 172 -12.76 10.09 1.72
N HIS A 173 -13.21 9.68 0.53
CA HIS A 173 -13.46 8.29 0.21
C HIS A 173 -12.16 7.51 -0.06
N VAL A 174 -12.13 6.24 0.34
CA VAL A 174 -10.98 5.34 0.29
C VAL A 174 -11.53 3.98 -0.05
N GLU A 175 -11.09 3.44 -1.17
CA GLU A 175 -11.60 2.19 -1.68
C GLU A 175 -10.72 1.02 -1.27
N PHE A 176 -11.39 -0.07 -0.92
CA PHE A 176 -10.76 -1.32 -0.55
C PHE A 176 -11.25 -2.46 -1.45
N THR A 177 -10.31 -3.30 -1.88
CA THR A 177 -10.62 -4.51 -2.66
C THR A 177 -10.10 -5.73 -1.89
N PRO A 178 -10.96 -6.66 -1.42
CA PRO A 178 -10.50 -7.89 -0.76
C PRO A 178 -9.56 -8.70 -1.65
N VAL A 179 -8.50 -9.25 -1.06
CA VAL A 179 -7.45 -9.97 -1.80
C VAL A 179 -7.99 -11.19 -2.57
N ASP A 180 -8.96 -11.90 -2.01
CA ASP A 180 -9.60 -13.06 -2.61
C ASP A 180 -10.51 -12.66 -3.77
N THR A 181 -11.32 -11.62 -3.58
CA THR A 181 -12.11 -11.05 -4.66
C THR A 181 -11.22 -10.60 -5.81
N LEU A 182 -10.13 -9.87 -5.52
CA LEU A 182 -9.17 -9.44 -6.53
C LEU A 182 -8.57 -10.64 -7.28
N ALA A 183 -8.06 -11.64 -6.57
CA ALA A 183 -7.44 -12.82 -7.17
C ALA A 183 -8.42 -13.60 -8.07
N ASN A 184 -9.69 -13.67 -7.67
CA ASN A 184 -10.74 -14.37 -8.40
C ASN A 184 -11.33 -13.56 -9.56
N SER A 185 -11.24 -12.22 -9.52
CA SER A 185 -11.83 -11.31 -10.51
C SER A 185 -10.85 -10.81 -11.57
N LEU A 186 -9.59 -11.29 -11.60
CA LEU A 186 -8.59 -10.79 -12.54
C LEU A 186 -9.05 -10.99 -14.00
N PRO A 187 -9.14 -9.90 -14.79
CA PRO A 187 -9.62 -9.98 -16.16
C PRO A 187 -8.67 -10.79 -17.03
N ARG A 188 -9.24 -11.46 -18.04
CA ARG A 188 -8.50 -12.30 -19.00
C ARG A 188 -8.36 -11.65 -20.38
N GLU A 189 -9.07 -10.55 -20.60
CA GLU A 189 -9.01 -9.80 -21.85
C GLU A 189 -7.86 -8.81 -21.83
N MET A 190 -7.04 -8.77 -22.89
CA MET A 190 -5.88 -7.90 -23.00
C MET A 190 -6.25 -6.42 -22.91
N LYS A 191 -5.99 -5.77 -21.77
CA LYS A 191 -6.22 -4.34 -21.53
C LYS A 191 -5.69 -3.91 -20.15
N ILE A 192 -5.78 -2.62 -19.88
CA ILE A 192 -5.56 -2.02 -18.56
C ILE A 192 -6.93 -1.87 -17.90
N TYR A 193 -7.07 -2.23 -16.63
CA TYR A 193 -8.33 -2.15 -15.89
C TYR A 193 -8.14 -1.52 -14.53
N ASN A 194 -9.01 -0.56 -14.19
CA ASN A 194 -9.13 -0.07 -12.82
C ASN A 194 -10.10 -0.99 -12.07
N VAL A 195 -9.59 -1.75 -11.10
CA VAL A 195 -10.37 -2.70 -10.31
C VAL A 195 -10.81 -2.02 -9.01
N THR A 196 -11.80 -1.15 -9.15
CA THR A 196 -12.40 -0.32 -8.10
C THR A 196 -13.90 -0.64 -7.96
N VAL A 197 -14.48 -0.34 -6.79
CA VAL A 197 -15.86 -0.75 -6.44
C VAL A 197 -16.85 0.43 -6.58
N SER A 198 -16.38 1.67 -6.44
CA SER A 198 -17.21 2.87 -6.30
C SER A 198 -18.11 3.19 -7.51
N THR A 199 -17.70 2.85 -8.72
CA THR A 199 -18.51 3.12 -9.93
C THR A 199 -19.74 2.22 -10.03
N LEU A 200 -19.73 1.08 -9.33
CA LEU A 200 -20.78 0.06 -9.39
C LEU A 200 -21.63 -0.01 -8.12
N ASN A 201 -21.09 0.37 -6.97
CA ASN A 201 -21.80 0.36 -5.69
C ASN A 201 -21.46 1.61 -4.85
N GLN A 202 -22.48 2.21 -4.24
CA GLN A 202 -22.25 3.22 -3.19
C GLN A 202 -21.60 2.53 -1.99
N ILE A 203 -20.34 2.88 -1.74
CA ILE A 203 -19.60 2.36 -0.60
C ILE A 203 -20.03 3.18 0.64
N PRO A 204 -20.22 2.55 1.82
CA PRO A 204 -20.50 3.29 3.06
C PRO A 204 -19.45 4.38 3.28
N GLU A 205 -19.84 5.50 3.88
CA GLU A 205 -18.89 6.53 4.28
C GLU A 205 -17.75 5.90 5.09
N ASN A 206 -16.50 6.19 4.72
CA ASN A 206 -15.31 5.63 5.37
C ASN A 206 -15.35 5.80 6.89
N TYR A 207 -15.90 6.93 7.33
CA TYR A 207 -16.04 7.22 8.74
C TYR A 207 -17.01 6.26 9.45
N ASP A 208 -18.07 5.81 8.77
CA ASP A 208 -18.96 4.79 9.31
C ASP A 208 -18.30 3.41 9.35
N LEU A 209 -17.46 3.08 8.35
CA LEU A 209 -16.63 1.88 8.40
C LEU A 209 -15.68 1.92 9.61
N LEU A 210 -15.02 3.05 9.85
CA LEU A 210 -14.16 3.25 11.02
C LEU A 210 -14.94 3.08 12.34
N LYS A 211 -16.12 3.72 12.48
CA LYS A 211 -16.97 3.56 13.67
C LYS A 211 -17.37 2.12 13.90
N ARG A 212 -17.75 1.39 12.83
CA ARG A 212 -18.10 -0.03 12.91
C ARG A 212 -16.91 -0.87 13.35
N GLY A 213 -15.74 -0.65 12.75
CA GLY A 213 -14.49 -1.31 13.13
C GLY A 213 -14.13 -1.07 14.60
N LEU A 214 -14.21 0.18 15.06
CA LEU A 214 -14.01 0.53 16.47
C LEU A 214 -15.02 -0.17 17.38
N GLY A 215 -16.29 -0.20 16.99
CA GLY A 215 -17.34 -0.90 17.72
C GLY A 215 -17.07 -2.40 17.88
N ILE A 216 -16.45 -3.04 16.87
CA ILE A 216 -16.03 -4.44 16.94
C ILE A 216 -14.87 -4.60 17.93
N TYR A 217 -13.83 -3.75 17.84
CA TYR A 217 -12.70 -3.79 18.77
C TYR A 217 -13.12 -3.61 20.23
N LEU A 218 -14.09 -2.74 20.51
CA LEU A 218 -14.59 -2.51 21.86
C LEU A 218 -15.48 -3.66 22.38
N LYS A 219 -16.21 -4.35 21.51
CA LYS A 219 -17.05 -5.51 21.87
C LYS A 219 -16.23 -6.79 22.07
N ALA A 220 -15.16 -6.96 21.30
CA ALA A 220 -14.28 -8.13 21.33
C ALA A 220 -12.82 -7.67 21.30
N PRO A 221 -12.29 -7.11 22.40
CA PRO A 221 -10.93 -6.60 22.44
C PRO A 221 -9.91 -7.74 22.33
N SER A 222 -8.82 -7.48 21.60
CA SER A 222 -7.67 -8.37 21.59
C SER A 222 -7.05 -8.48 22.98
N ILE A 223 -6.52 -9.64 23.33
CA ILE A 223 -5.70 -9.82 24.55
C ILE A 223 -4.44 -8.94 24.56
N MET A 224 -4.03 -8.44 23.40
CA MET A 224 -2.90 -7.52 23.23
C MET A 224 -3.32 -6.04 23.22
N MET A 225 -4.61 -5.73 23.41
CA MET A 225 -5.07 -4.35 23.46
C MET A 225 -4.49 -3.66 24.69
N LEU A 226 -3.71 -2.60 24.47
CA LEU A 226 -3.10 -1.82 25.55
C LEU A 226 -4.10 -0.89 26.23
N ARG A 227 -5.00 -0.31 25.44
CA ARG A 227 -6.05 0.60 25.89
C ARG A 227 -7.13 0.77 24.80
N PRO A 228 -8.35 1.19 25.16
CA PRO A 228 -9.39 1.48 24.18
C PRO A 228 -8.94 2.53 23.14
N PRO A 229 -9.23 2.37 21.84
CA PRO A 229 -8.94 3.39 20.84
C PRO A 229 -9.90 4.57 20.97
N ILE A 230 -9.41 5.78 20.72
CA ILE A 230 -10.24 6.98 20.61
C ILE A 230 -10.79 7.09 19.19
N LEU A 231 -12.09 7.31 19.04
CA LEU A 231 -12.70 7.63 17.76
C LEU A 231 -12.18 9.01 17.30
N PRO A 232 -11.43 9.11 16.18
CA PRO A 232 -11.03 10.41 15.65
C PRO A 232 -12.26 11.17 15.13
N PRO A 233 -12.21 12.51 15.07
CA PRO A 233 -13.28 13.28 14.44
C PRO A 233 -13.31 13.03 12.93
N LEU A 234 -14.48 13.24 12.31
CA LEU A 234 -14.65 13.12 10.84
C LEU A 234 -13.66 14.03 10.09
N LYS A 235 -13.52 15.29 10.54
CA LYS A 235 -12.55 16.26 10.02
C LYS A 235 -11.59 16.67 11.12
N SER A 236 -10.30 16.63 10.81
CA SER A 236 -9.26 17.19 11.68
C SER A 236 -9.13 18.69 11.41
N ASN A 237 -9.57 19.51 12.37
CA ASN A 237 -9.30 20.96 12.36
C ASN A 237 -8.12 21.32 13.28
N VAL A 238 -7.27 20.34 13.58
CA VAL A 238 -6.18 20.47 14.55
C VAL A 238 -4.99 21.14 13.88
N SER A 239 -4.48 22.23 14.47
CA SER A 239 -3.28 22.88 13.92
C SER A 239 -2.06 21.95 13.99
N PRO A 240 -1.04 22.08 13.11
CA PRO A 240 0.16 21.25 13.18
C PRO A 240 0.89 21.30 14.53
N PHE A 241 0.82 22.45 15.22
CA PHE A 241 1.41 22.61 16.56
C PHE A 241 0.60 21.85 17.62
N GLU A 242 -0.71 22.00 17.60
CA GLU A 242 -1.61 21.26 18.51
C GLU A 242 -1.49 19.75 18.29
N TYR A 243 -1.40 19.29 17.04
CA TYR A 243 -1.20 17.88 16.73
C TYR A 243 0.13 17.35 17.31
N LYS A 244 1.22 18.12 17.19
CA LYS A 244 2.52 17.75 17.80
C LYS A 244 2.41 17.59 19.32
N ILE A 245 1.71 18.50 20.00
CA ILE A 245 1.48 18.43 21.44
C ILE A 245 0.64 17.20 21.79
N LYS A 246 -0.51 17.02 21.14
CA LYS A 246 -1.38 15.86 21.38
C LYS A 246 -0.63 14.56 21.15
N ARG A 247 0.14 14.46 20.07
CA ARG A 247 0.96 13.27 19.74
C ARG A 247 1.98 12.97 20.83
N PHE A 248 2.64 14.01 21.37
CA PHE A 248 3.58 13.83 22.47
C PHE A 248 2.90 13.20 23.69
N TYR A 249 1.74 13.69 24.12
CA TYR A 249 1.04 13.14 25.28
C TYR A 249 0.42 11.76 25.02
N TYR A 250 -0.28 11.59 23.90
CA TYR A 250 -0.98 10.35 23.60
C TYR A 250 -0.03 9.21 23.26
N HIS A 251 1.07 9.49 22.55
CA HIS A 251 1.98 8.44 22.08
C HIS A 251 3.29 8.44 22.87
N THR A 252 4.07 9.53 22.81
CA THR A 252 5.43 9.54 23.39
C THR A 252 5.43 9.37 24.91
N MET A 253 4.67 10.18 25.64
CA MET A 253 4.60 10.13 27.10
C MET A 253 4.03 8.78 27.57
N PHE A 254 3.02 8.25 26.87
CA PHE A 254 2.43 6.95 27.19
C PHE A 254 3.44 5.80 26.98
N ALA A 255 4.22 5.81 25.90
CA ALA A 255 5.27 4.81 25.69
C ALA A 255 6.30 4.80 26.83
N TYR A 256 6.76 5.98 27.26
CA TYR A 256 7.69 6.09 28.40
C TYR A 256 7.07 5.58 29.70
N PHE A 257 5.77 5.81 29.91
CA PHE A 257 5.05 5.29 31.06
C PHE A 257 5.00 3.76 31.04
N ILE A 258 4.68 3.13 29.91
CA ILE A 258 4.67 1.66 29.81
C ILE A 258 6.08 1.09 29.96
N ASP A 259 7.10 1.67 29.32
CA ASP A 259 8.48 1.20 29.48
C ASP A 259 8.99 1.36 30.91
N LEU A 260 8.53 2.38 31.66
CA LEU A 260 8.81 2.52 33.08
C LEU A 260 8.17 1.38 33.89
N LEU A 261 6.91 1.03 33.62
CA LEU A 261 6.24 -0.10 34.28
C LEU A 261 6.96 -1.41 33.98
N LEU A 262 7.29 -1.67 32.71
CA LEU A 262 8.05 -2.86 32.30
C LEU A 262 9.40 -2.91 33.00
N PHE A 263 10.12 -1.79 33.08
CA PHE A 263 11.39 -1.69 33.79
C PHE A 263 11.25 -2.03 35.28
N VAL A 264 10.24 -1.47 35.97
CA VAL A 264 9.96 -1.75 37.39
C VAL A 264 9.58 -3.22 37.61
N CYS A 265 8.88 -3.84 36.66
CA CYS A 265 8.53 -5.26 36.69
C CYS A 265 9.67 -6.20 36.23
N GLY A 266 10.87 -5.68 35.96
CA GLY A 266 12.01 -6.48 35.47
C GLY A 266 11.81 -7.06 34.06
N GLN A 267 10.85 -6.54 33.31
CA GLN A 267 10.54 -6.94 31.93
C GLN A 267 11.40 -6.18 30.92
N LYS A 268 11.58 -6.77 29.74
CA LYS A 268 12.29 -6.10 28.63
C LYS A 268 11.47 -4.90 28.14
N ARG A 269 12.12 -3.74 28.02
CA ARG A 269 11.56 -2.53 27.40
C ARG A 269 11.39 -2.76 25.90
N ILE A 270 10.17 -2.62 25.38
CA ILE A 270 9.80 -2.92 24.00
C ILE A 270 9.12 -1.72 23.33
N GLU A 271 8.51 -0.81 24.10
CA GLU A 271 7.53 0.12 23.54
C GLU A 271 8.12 1.36 22.88
N CYS A 272 9.20 1.95 23.39
CA CYS A 272 9.74 3.18 22.77
C CYS A 272 10.07 3.00 21.28
N ASN A 273 10.66 1.88 20.88
CA ASN A 273 11.01 1.66 19.47
C ASN A 273 9.79 1.41 18.58
N LEU A 274 8.79 0.66 19.08
CA LEU A 274 7.56 0.35 18.32
C LEU A 274 6.66 1.59 18.19
N LEU A 275 6.46 2.35 19.27
CA LEU A 275 5.62 3.56 19.26
C LEU A 275 6.27 4.70 18.46
N LEU A 276 7.60 4.84 18.50
CA LEU A 276 8.33 5.81 17.68
C LEU A 276 8.30 5.42 16.18
N PHE A 277 8.40 4.14 15.86
CA PHE A 277 8.27 3.64 14.48
C PHE A 277 6.87 3.89 13.91
N VAL A 278 5.81 3.58 14.66
CA VAL A 278 4.42 3.83 14.26
C VAL A 278 4.13 5.33 14.10
N THR A 279 4.71 6.19 14.95
CA THR A 279 4.54 7.65 14.80
C THR A 279 5.35 8.25 13.66
N GLN A 280 6.48 7.64 13.25
CA GLN A 280 7.21 8.04 12.04
C GLN A 280 6.43 7.70 10.75
N ILE A 281 5.73 6.56 10.72
CA ILE A 281 4.88 6.16 9.59
C ILE A 281 3.79 7.21 9.28
N VAL A 282 3.13 7.74 10.32
CA VAL A 282 2.09 8.78 10.16
C VAL A 282 2.70 10.12 9.67
N VAL A 283 3.95 10.42 10.01
CA VAL A 283 4.63 11.65 9.57
C VAL A 283 5.05 11.58 8.09
N LEU A 284 5.43 10.40 7.59
CA LEU A 284 5.84 10.21 6.19
C LEU A 284 4.66 10.36 5.20
N GLN A 285 3.41 10.18 5.65
CA GLN A 285 2.24 10.44 4.82
C GLN A 285 2.04 11.95 4.54
N LYS A 286 2.44 12.82 5.47
CA LYS A 286 2.24 14.27 5.35
C LYS A 286 3.36 14.99 4.59
N GLN A 287 4.57 14.44 4.54
CA GLN A 287 5.66 15.00 3.72
C GLN A 287 5.44 14.85 2.22
N ASN A 288 4.44 14.06 1.82
CA ASN A 288 4.10 13.79 0.43
C ASN A 288 2.74 14.36 -0.01
N GLU A 289 2.02 15.05 0.88
CA GLU A 289 0.89 15.86 0.44
C GLU A 289 1.44 17.20 -0.07
N PRO A 290 1.12 17.63 -1.31
CA PRO A 290 1.43 18.99 -1.73
C PRO A 290 0.76 19.96 -0.75
N ASN A 291 1.52 20.97 -0.32
CA ASN A 291 1.07 22.00 0.63
C ASN A 291 -0.36 22.45 0.27
N ARG A 292 -1.34 22.02 1.07
CA ARG A 292 -2.70 22.55 1.00
C ARG A 292 -2.63 23.98 1.52
N GLY A 293 -2.58 24.93 0.58
CA GLY A 293 -2.88 26.34 0.83
C GLY A 293 -4.37 26.56 0.99
#